data_AF-A0A3D8PU38-F1
#
_entry.id   AF-A0A3D8PU38-F1
#
_cell.length_a   1.000
_cell.length_b   1.000
_cell.length_c   1.000
_cell.angle_alpha   90.00
_cell.angle_beta   90.00
_cell.angle_gamma   90.00
#
_symmetry.space_group_name_H-M   'P 1'
#
loop_
_entity.id
_entity.type
_entity.pdbx_description
1 polymer ?
#
loop_
_entity_poly.entity_id
_entity_poly.type
_entity_poly.pdbx_seq_one_letter_code
_entity_poly.pdbx_strand_id
1 'polypeptide(L)'
;MFRNEYAIPFSKLINGEVTNATDIVVLDYFVYATKFYPTFPIIMTLSGIDLLVLIGYFIFRMSRKFISYTFIIGILLVLLSTSLINPRTSGGKSFFYTFLVSGLCLIIPLIIDFVSSFKNNRHTA
;
A
#
# COMPACT_ATOMS: atom_id res chain seq x y z
N MET A 1 -11.94 -6.34 -35.43
CA MET A 1 -10.89 -7.07 -34.68
C MET A 1 -9.96 -6.04 -34.05
N PHE A 2 -10.34 -5.49 -32.90
CA PHE A 2 -9.56 -4.46 -32.21
C PHE A 2 -8.51 -5.16 -31.35
N ARG A 3 -7.26 -5.14 -31.82
CA ARG A 3 -6.13 -5.80 -31.15
C ARG A 3 -5.76 -4.98 -29.91
N ASN A 4 -6.02 -5.53 -28.74
CA ASN A 4 -5.74 -4.94 -27.42
C ASN A 4 -4.23 -4.91 -27.12
N GLU A 5 -3.45 -4.18 -27.92
CA GLU A 5 -1.99 -4.05 -27.70
C GLU A 5 -1.64 -3.30 -26.39
N TYR A 6 -2.62 -2.68 -25.73
CA TYR A 6 -2.44 -1.91 -24.50
C TYR A 6 -2.82 -2.65 -23.21
N ALA A 7 -3.37 -3.86 -23.28
CA ALA A 7 -3.95 -4.55 -22.10
C ALA A 7 -3.02 -5.60 -21.47
N ILE A 8 -1.84 -5.86 -22.04
CA ILE A 8 -1.01 -7.03 -21.71
C ILE A 8 0.51 -6.70 -21.62
N PRO A 9 0.96 -5.52 -21.15
CA PRO A 9 2.39 -5.18 -21.15
C PRO A 9 3.22 -6.08 -20.23
N PHE A 10 2.67 -6.60 -19.13
CA PHE A 10 3.43 -7.39 -18.16
C PHE A 10 3.49 -8.87 -18.51
N SER A 11 2.39 -9.48 -18.96
CA SER A 11 2.43 -10.86 -19.46
C SER A 11 3.32 -11.01 -20.71
N LYS A 12 3.39 -10.00 -21.59
CA LYS A 12 4.32 -10.03 -22.74
C LYS A 12 5.79 -9.95 -22.31
N LEU A 13 6.08 -9.25 -21.21
CA LEU A 13 7.42 -9.10 -20.66
C LEU A 13 7.91 -10.37 -19.93
N ILE A 14 7.00 -11.10 -19.28
CA ILE A 14 7.34 -12.27 -18.45
C ILE A 14 7.25 -13.59 -19.25
N ASN A 15 6.24 -13.74 -20.13
CA ASN A 15 5.96 -15.02 -20.81
C ASN A 15 6.11 -14.98 -22.35
N GLY A 16 6.44 -13.84 -22.97
CA GLY A 16 6.50 -13.74 -24.43
C GLY A 16 5.12 -13.69 -25.10
N GLU A 17 4.90 -14.38 -26.24
CA GLU A 17 3.59 -14.39 -26.92
C GLU A 17 2.52 -15.15 -26.13
N VAL A 18 1.61 -14.39 -25.53
CA VAL A 18 0.48 -14.89 -24.74
C VAL A 18 -0.52 -15.60 -25.65
N THR A 19 -0.48 -16.94 -25.67
CA THR A 19 -1.38 -17.80 -26.46
C THR A 19 -2.56 -18.36 -25.64
N ASN A 20 -2.52 -18.28 -24.30
CA ASN A 20 -3.58 -18.80 -23.43
C ASN A 20 -4.01 -17.78 -22.36
N ALA A 21 -5.31 -17.71 -22.08
CA ALA A 21 -5.92 -16.83 -21.08
C ALA A 21 -5.47 -17.11 -19.62
N THR A 22 -4.79 -18.23 -19.40
CA THR A 22 -4.24 -18.65 -18.11
C THR A 22 -2.87 -18.03 -17.79
N ASP A 23 -2.20 -17.41 -18.76
CA ASP A 23 -0.90 -16.72 -18.59
C ASP A 23 -1.05 -15.22 -18.29
N ILE A 24 -2.27 -14.76 -18.00
CA ILE A 24 -2.53 -13.36 -17.65
C ILE A 24 -2.00 -13.12 -16.24
N VAL A 25 -0.95 -12.30 -16.17
CA VAL A 25 -0.33 -11.88 -14.92
C VAL A 25 -1.35 -11.03 -14.16
N VAL A 26 -1.49 -11.29 -12.85
CA VAL A 26 -2.41 -10.58 -11.95
C VAL A 26 -2.28 -9.05 -12.05
N LEU A 27 -1.08 -8.57 -12.42
CA LEU A 27 -0.78 -7.16 -12.65
C LEU A 27 -1.49 -6.56 -13.87
N ASP A 28 -1.65 -7.30 -14.98
CA ASP A 28 -2.40 -6.83 -16.15
C ASP A 28 -3.91 -6.69 -15.80
N TYR A 29 -4.43 -7.62 -14.99
CA TYR A 29 -5.80 -7.51 -14.46
C TYR A 29 -5.96 -6.32 -13.50
N PHE A 30 -4.94 -6.02 -12.69
CA PHE A 30 -4.93 -4.85 -11.82
C PHE A 30 -4.94 -3.53 -12.62
N VAL A 31 -4.15 -3.43 -13.69
CA VAL A 31 -4.16 -2.25 -14.58
C VAL A 31 -5.50 -2.10 -15.31
N TYR A 32 -6.12 -3.21 -15.73
CA TYR A 32 -7.46 -3.17 -16.31
C TYR A 32 -8.53 -2.75 -15.28
N ALA A 33 -8.49 -3.32 -14.08
CA ALA A 33 -9.45 -3.03 -13.01
C ALA A 33 -9.32 -1.59 -12.50
N THR A 34 -8.12 -1.02 -12.41
CA THR A 34 -7.93 0.39 -12.02
C THR A 34 -8.58 1.35 -13.02
N LYS A 35 -8.71 0.95 -14.29
CA LYS A 35 -9.33 1.77 -15.34
C LYS A 35 -10.86 1.71 -15.33
N PHE A 36 -11.48 0.56 -15.07
CA PHE A 36 -12.93 0.37 -15.18
C PHE A 36 -13.66 0.22 -13.84
N TYR A 37 -13.02 -0.37 -12.83
CA TYR A 37 -13.59 -0.64 -11.51
C TYR A 37 -12.57 -0.36 -10.40
N PRO A 38 -12.26 0.93 -10.12
CA PRO A 38 -11.16 1.32 -9.23
C PRO A 38 -11.30 0.82 -7.79
N THR A 39 -12.51 0.47 -7.34
CA THR A 39 -12.79 -0.02 -6.00
C THR A 39 -12.08 -1.34 -5.68
N PHE A 40 -12.03 -2.28 -6.64
CA PHE A 40 -11.38 -3.58 -6.41
C PHE A 40 -9.86 -3.44 -6.20
N PRO A 41 -9.12 -2.71 -7.05
CA PRO A 41 -7.74 -2.35 -6.82
C PRO A 41 -7.47 -1.65 -5.49
N ILE A 42 -8.36 -0.75 -5.05
CA ILE A 42 -8.20 -0.05 -3.76
C ILE A 42 -8.21 -1.06 -2.61
N ILE A 43 -9.21 -1.95 -2.58
CA ILE A 43 -9.32 -2.99 -1.55
C ILE A 43 -8.11 -3.92 -1.62
N MET A 44 -7.65 -4.28 -2.82
CA MET A 44 -6.46 -5.12 -3.00
C MET A 44 -5.20 -4.46 -2.43
N THR A 45 -5.00 -3.16 -2.66
CA THR A 45 -3.87 -2.42 -2.10
C THR A 45 -3.94 -2.30 -0.58
N LEU A 46 -5.14 -2.08 -0.02
CA LEU A 46 -5.35 -2.02 1.43
C LEU A 46 -4.99 -3.36 2.08
N SER A 47 -5.51 -4.47 1.55
CA SER A 47 -5.17 -5.80 2.04
C SER A 47 -3.67 -6.11 1.95
N GLY A 48 -2.99 -5.61 0.91
CA GLY A 48 -1.53 -5.73 0.78
C GLY A 48 -0.77 -4.97 1.87
N ILE A 49 -1.22 -3.75 2.21
CA ILE A 49 -0.66 -2.96 3.30
C ILE A 49 -0.86 -3.68 4.64
N ASP A 50 -2.07 -4.19 4.88
CA ASP A 50 -2.39 -4.90 6.13
C ASP A 50 -1.55 -6.18 6.29
N LEU A 51 -1.34 -6.93 5.20
CA LEU A 51 -0.43 -8.07 5.20
C LEU A 51 1.02 -7.66 5.49
N LEU A 52 1.49 -6.55 4.92
CA LEU A 52 2.84 -6.05 5.16
C LEU A 52 3.03 -5.67 6.64
N VAL A 53 2.05 -4.99 7.23
CA VAL A 53 2.03 -4.66 8.67
C VAL A 53 2.02 -5.95 9.51
N LEU A 54 1.23 -6.95 9.13
CA LEU A 54 1.13 -8.23 9.85
C LEU A 54 2.44 -9.04 9.78
N ILE A 55 3.11 -9.04 8.62
CA ILE A 55 4.43 -9.65 8.47
C ILE A 55 5.45 -8.96 9.39
N GLY A 56 5.46 -7.63 9.39
CA GLY A 56 6.31 -6.86 10.30
C GLY A 56 6.00 -7.13 11.76
N TYR A 57 4.72 -7.27 12.10
CA TYR A 57 4.30 -7.65 13.44
C TYR A 57 4.84 -9.03 13.83
N PHE A 58 4.74 -10.01 12.95
CA PHE A 58 5.25 -11.36 13.22
C PHE A 58 6.77 -11.37 13.43
N ILE A 59 7.51 -10.62 12.62
CA ILE A 59 8.98 -10.52 12.69
C ILE A 59 9.45 -9.77 13.94
N PHE A 60 8.80 -8.66 14.28
CA PHE A 60 9.26 -7.74 15.33
C PHE A 60 8.43 -7.80 16.62
N ARG A 61 7.55 -8.81 16.77
CA ARG A 61 6.56 -8.99 17.84
C ARG A 61 7.06 -8.68 19.26
N MET A 62 8.34 -8.97 19.52
CA MET A 62 8.94 -8.89 20.86
C MET A 62 9.78 -7.63 21.09
N SER A 63 9.87 -6.71 20.13
CA SER A 63 10.86 -5.62 20.15
C SER A 63 10.23 -4.26 19.88
N ARG A 64 10.78 -3.20 20.53
CA ARG A 64 10.44 -1.80 20.20
C ARG A 64 10.72 -1.45 18.72
N LYS A 65 11.47 -2.28 17.99
CA LYS A 65 11.72 -2.13 16.56
C LYS A 65 10.45 -2.23 15.71
N PHE A 66 9.38 -2.87 16.22
CA PHE A 66 8.08 -2.88 15.53
C PHE A 66 7.53 -1.46 15.34
N ILE A 67 7.68 -0.59 16.34
CA ILE A 67 7.18 0.79 16.29
C ILE A 67 7.93 1.59 15.22
N SER A 68 9.26 1.48 15.18
CA SER A 68 10.08 2.09 14.13
C SER A 68 9.73 1.55 12.74
N TYR A 69 9.46 0.25 12.62
CA TYR A 69 9.02 -0.37 11.36
C TYR A 69 7.68 0.20 10.88
N THR A 70 6.67 0.28 11.74
CA THR A 70 5.37 0.88 11.39
C THR A 70 5.48 2.34 11.00
N PHE A 71 6.40 3.08 11.62
CA PHE A 71 6.67 4.48 11.29
C PHE A 71 7.31 4.65 9.90
N ILE A 72 8.31 3.83 9.57
CA ILE A 72 8.94 3.84 8.24
C ILE A 72 7.91 3.55 7.15
N ILE A 73 7.04 2.56 7.38
CA ILE A 73 5.93 2.25 6.46
C ILE A 73 4.96 3.42 6.36
N GLY A 74 4.54 4.00 7.48
CA GLY A 74 3.64 5.16 7.50
C GLY A 74 4.19 6.33 6.67
N ILE A 75 5.48 6.67 6.83
CA ILE A 75 6.14 7.70 6.02
C ILE A 75 6.12 7.32 4.53
N LEU A 76 6.46 6.07 4.20
CA LEU A 76 6.47 5.62 2.81
C LEU A 76 5.09 5.74 2.16
N LEU A 77 4.01 5.39 2.87
CA LEU A 77 2.64 5.56 2.38
C LEU A 77 2.29 7.04 2.17
N VAL A 78 2.66 7.92 3.10
CA VAL A 78 2.44 9.37 2.94
C VAL A 78 3.21 9.91 1.74
N LEU A 79 4.46 9.51 1.54
CA LEU A 79 5.26 9.90 0.38
C LEU A 79 4.60 9.42 -0.93
N LEU A 80 4.16 8.15 -0.99
CA LEU A 80 3.44 7.61 -2.14
C LEU A 80 2.15 8.38 -2.42
N SER A 81 1.45 8.81 -1.37
CA SER A 81 0.27 9.68 -1.50
C SER A 81 0.62 11.00 -2.18
N THR A 82 1.75 11.62 -1.88
CA THR A 82 2.13 12.90 -2.53
C THR A 82 2.35 12.78 -4.04
N SER A 83 2.84 11.63 -4.51
CA SER A 83 2.98 11.35 -5.95
C SER A 83 1.64 11.27 -6.67
N LEU A 84 0.54 11.04 -5.95
CA LEU A 84 -0.82 10.90 -6.46
C LEU A 84 -1.66 12.18 -6.35
N ILE A 85 -1.06 13.34 -6.04
CA ILE A 85 -1.76 14.62 -5.75
C ILE A 85 -2.56 15.19 -6.93
N ASN A 86 -2.23 14.86 -8.18
CA ASN A 86 -2.91 15.40 -9.37
C ASN A 86 -3.57 14.32 -10.25
N PRO A 87 -4.50 13.49 -9.74
CA PRO A 87 -5.18 12.54 -10.59
C PRO A 87 -6.30 13.26 -11.35
N ARG A 88 -6.19 13.25 -12.67
CA ARG A 88 -7.24 13.72 -13.60
C ARG A 88 -8.50 12.83 -13.56
N THR A 89 -8.45 11.71 -12.83
CA THR A 89 -9.48 10.67 -12.75
C THR A 89 -10.05 10.56 -11.33
N SER A 90 -11.35 10.26 -11.20
CA SER A 90 -12.04 10.12 -9.92
C SER A 90 -11.40 9.04 -9.02
N GLY A 91 -11.01 7.90 -9.61
CA GLY A 91 -10.38 6.79 -8.86
C GLY A 91 -9.04 7.14 -8.22
N GLY A 92 -8.22 7.98 -8.87
CA GLY A 92 -6.94 8.40 -8.30
C GLY A 92 -7.11 9.28 -7.05
N LYS A 93 -8.19 10.07 -6.97
CA LYS A 93 -8.52 10.84 -5.76
C LYS A 93 -8.88 9.90 -4.60
N SER A 94 -9.66 8.85 -4.87
CA SER A 94 -9.98 7.84 -3.85
C SER A 94 -8.72 7.16 -3.33
N PHE A 95 -7.80 6.74 -4.22
CA PHE A 95 -6.51 6.18 -3.84
C PHE A 95 -5.67 7.11 -2.98
N PHE A 96 -5.60 8.39 -3.35
CA PHE A 96 -4.89 9.40 -2.57
C PHE A 96 -5.39 9.45 -1.12
N TYR A 97 -6.71 9.53 -0.91
CA TYR A 97 -7.27 9.58 0.44
C TYR A 97 -7.02 8.30 1.24
N THR A 98 -7.13 7.11 0.63
CA THR A 98 -6.86 5.86 1.34
C THR A 98 -5.41 5.77 1.82
N PHE A 99 -4.44 6.07 0.95
CA PHE A 99 -3.02 6.05 1.33
C PHE A 99 -2.68 7.09 2.41
N LEU A 100 -3.30 8.28 2.34
CA LEU A 100 -3.08 9.34 3.31
C LEU A 100 -3.62 8.95 4.69
N VAL A 101 -4.86 8.46 4.76
CA VAL A 101 -5.48 8.07 6.04
C VAL A 101 -4.75 6.89 6.67
N SER A 102 -4.44 5.85 5.90
CA SER A 102 -3.72 4.69 6.42
C SER A 102 -2.30 5.06 6.87
N GLY A 103 -1.59 5.92 6.14
CA GLY A 103 -0.27 6.41 6.51
C GLY A 103 -0.28 7.17 7.85
N LEU A 104 -1.27 8.04 8.06
CA LEU A 104 -1.43 8.76 9.33
C LEU A 104 -1.75 7.82 10.50
N CYS A 105 -2.64 6.85 10.30
CA CYS A 105 -2.97 5.86 11.32
C CYS A 105 -1.74 5.06 11.81
N LEU A 106 -0.83 4.72 10.89
CA LEU A 106 0.40 3.97 11.23
C LEU A 106 1.44 4.79 12.01
N ILE A 107 1.32 6.12 12.07
CA ILE A 107 2.22 6.99 12.85
C ILE A 107 1.79 7.07 14.33
N ILE A 108 0.51 6.85 14.63
CA ILE A 108 -0.07 6.94 15.99
C ILE A 108 0.67 6.09 17.04
N PRO A 109 1.07 4.83 16.77
CA PRO A 109 1.78 4.00 17.75
C PRO A 109 3.08 4.64 18.25
N LEU A 110 3.81 5.37 17.39
CA LEU A 110 5.03 6.08 17.78
C LEU A 110 4.72 7.19 18.79
N ILE A 111 3.64 7.94 18.57
CA ILE A 111 3.21 9.04 19.45
C ILE A 111 2.84 8.47 20.83
N ILE A 112 2.12 7.35 20.87
CA ILE A 112 1.74 6.68 22.13
C ILE A 112 2.98 6.21 22.90
N ASP A 113 3.95 5.58 22.23
CA ASP A 113 5.20 5.14 22.87
C ASP A 113 6.05 6.30 23.37
N PHE A 114 6.09 7.40 22.63
CA PHE A 114 6.77 8.61 23.06
C PHE A 114 6.14 9.20 24.33
N VAL A 115 4.81 9.30 24.38
CA VAL A 115 4.08 9.81 25.56
C VAL A 115 4.26 8.89 26.76
N SER A 116 4.20 7.56 26.56
CA SER A 116 4.38 6.59 27.64
C SER A 116 5.80 6.62 28.21
N SER A 117 6.81 6.75 27.34
CA SER A 117 8.21 6.93 27.72
C SER A 117 8.40 8.22 28.53
N PHE A 118 7.76 9.32 28.13
CA PHE A 118 7.84 10.59 28.87
C PHE A 118 7.19 10.51 30.26
N LYS A 119 6.03 9.84 30.38
CA LYS A 119 5.37 9.64 31.68
C LYS A 119 6.21 8.77 32.62
N ASN A 120 6.85 7.72 32.10
CA ASN A 120 7.69 6.84 32.89
C ASN A 120 8.90 7.56 33.51
N ASN A 121 9.56 8.45 32.75
CA ASN A 121 10.69 9.24 33.24
C ASN A 121 10.32 10.23 34.37
N ARG A 122 9.06 10.66 34.48
CA ARG A 122 8.61 11.56 35.55
C ARG A 122 8.28 10.88 36.88
N HIS A 123 8.11 9.56 36.89
CA HIS A 123 7.86 8.80 38.13
C HIS A 123 9.15 8.34 38.82
N THR A 124 10.29 8.44 38.14
CA THR A 124 11.61 8.02 38.62
C THR A 124 12.52 9.19 39.06
N ALA A 125 12.02 10.43 39.01
CA ALA A 125 12.71 11.65 39.43
C ALA A 125 11.99 12.26 40.64
#